data_AF-A0A1M5LG20-F1
#
_entry.id   AF-A0A1M5LG20-F1
#
_cell.length_a   1.000
_cell.length_b   1.000
_cell.length_c   1.000
_cell.angle_alpha   90.00
_cell.angle_beta   90.00
_cell.angle_gamma   90.00
#
_symmetry.space_group_name_H-M   'P 1'
#
loop_
_entity.id
_entity.type
_entity.pdbx_description
1 polymer ?
#
loop_
_entity_poly.entity_id
_entity_poly.type
_entity_poly.pdbx_seq_one_letter_code
_entity_poly.pdbx_strand_id
1 'polypeptide(L)'
;MKKPFFVVMLILGLIVFIYLVFINESYQSKLKEIRFEDNLSLEVKNAYNERGIYILNDKYYLNSATFIIGKGTIKIKDDAIWRPEGSKHMPRISDISAPFKIYKNKNTDTIFIEKDESKISLLLSN
;
A
#
# COMPACT_ATOMS: atom_id res chain seq x y z
N MET A 1 -40.72 21.67 17.54
CA MET A 1 -40.18 21.65 16.15
C MET A 1 -38.79 21.00 16.00
N LYS A 2 -38.26 20.21 16.96
CA LYS A 2 -36.88 19.67 16.87
C LYS A 2 -36.76 18.25 16.30
N LYS A 3 -37.80 17.42 16.42
CA LYS A 3 -37.82 16.03 15.95
C LYS A 3 -37.72 15.87 14.42
N PRO A 4 -38.47 16.60 13.58
CA PRO A 4 -38.37 16.42 12.12
C PRO A 4 -37.02 16.89 11.58
N PHE A 5 -36.47 17.98 12.13
CA PHE A 5 -35.13 18.45 11.77
C PHE A 5 -34.03 17.42 12.08
N PHE A 6 -34.10 16.78 13.25
CA PHE A 6 -33.16 15.72 13.62
C PHE A 6 -33.23 14.51 12.68
N VAL A 7 -34.45 14.07 12.32
CA VAL A 7 -34.65 12.96 11.38
C VAL A 7 -34.07 13.30 10.00
N VAL A 8 -34.28 14.52 9.50
CA VAL A 8 -33.72 14.97 8.23
C VAL A 8 -32.19 14.97 8.26
N MET A 9 -31.56 15.48 9.33
CA MET A 9 -30.10 15.46 9.51
C MET A 9 -29.53 14.03 9.52
N LEU A 10 -30.23 13.10 10.16
CA LEU A 10 -29.83 11.69 10.24
C LEU A 10 -29.87 11.01 8.87
N ILE A 11 -30.95 11.25 8.10
CA ILE A 11 -31.08 10.76 6.73
C ILE A 11 -29.96 11.34 5.86
N LEU A 12 -29.68 12.65 5.98
CA LEU A 12 -28.64 13.32 5.21
C LEU A 12 -27.26 12.74 5.52
N GLY A 13 -26.96 12.50 6.80
CA GLY A 13 -25.73 11.84 7.23
C GLY A 13 -25.59 10.42 6.69
N LEU A 14 -26.68 9.65 6.68
CA LEU A 14 -26.69 8.30 6.12
C LEU A 14 -26.44 8.30 4.61
N ILE A 15 -27.07 9.22 3.87
CA ILE A 15 -26.85 9.38 2.42
C ILE A 15 -25.38 9.70 2.13
N VAL A 16 -24.80 10.65 2.86
CA VAL A 16 -23.38 11.00 2.72
C VAL A 16 -22.48 9.81 3.04
N PHE A 17 -22.77 9.07 4.12
CA PHE A 17 -22.00 7.88 4.49
C PHE A 17 -22.03 6.80 3.40
N ILE A 18 -23.22 6.47 2.89
CA ILE A 18 -23.37 5.49 1.80
C ILE A 18 -22.61 5.93 0.55
N TYR A 19 -22.67 7.22 0.21
CA TYR A 19 -21.93 7.78 -0.92
C TYR A 19 -20.41 7.64 -0.76
N LEU A 20 -19.88 7.94 0.42
CA LEU A 20 -18.45 7.79 0.71
C LEU A 20 -17.99 6.33 0.64
N VAL A 21 -18.79 5.40 1.17
CA VAL A 21 -18.52 3.95 1.06
C VAL A 21 -18.48 3.53 -0.41
N PHE A 22 -19.45 3.97 -1.22
CA PHE A 22 -19.52 3.64 -2.64
C PHE A 22 -18.29 4.15 -3.42
N ILE A 23 -17.85 5.38 -3.18
CA ILE A 23 -16.64 5.92 -3.82
C ILE A 23 -15.42 5.06 -3.47
N ASN A 24 -15.27 4.70 -2.21
CA ASN A 24 -14.13 3.91 -1.75
C ASN A 24 -14.08 2.53 -2.43
N GLU A 25 -15.22 1.83 -2.49
CA GLU A 25 -15.33 0.55 -3.20
C GLU A 25 -15.01 0.69 -4.70
N SER A 26 -15.52 1.75 -5.34
CA SER A 26 -15.22 2.03 -6.74
C SER A 26 -13.73 2.34 -7.00
N TYR A 27 -13.05 2.94 -6.03
CA TYR A 27 -11.61 3.18 -6.12
C TYR A 27 -10.83 1.88 -5.96
N GLN A 28 -11.10 1.10 -4.90
CA GLN A 28 -10.41 -0.16 -4.60
C GLN A 28 -10.57 -1.18 -5.73
N SER A 29 -11.76 -1.28 -6.32
CA SER A 29 -12.02 -2.18 -7.46
C SER A 29 -11.22 -1.88 -8.74
N LYS A 30 -10.68 -0.66 -8.88
CA LYS A 30 -9.83 -0.28 -10.03
C LYS A 30 -8.36 -0.58 -9.80
N LEU A 31 -7.95 -0.86 -8.56
CA LEU A 31 -6.56 -1.18 -8.24
C LEU A 31 -6.23 -2.59 -8.74
N LYS A 32 -5.08 -2.71 -9.42
CA LYS A 32 -4.58 -3.99 -9.91
C LYS A 32 -3.55 -4.56 -8.94
N GLU A 33 -3.84 -5.73 -8.40
CA GLU A 33 -2.88 -6.49 -7.62
C GLU A 33 -1.69 -6.92 -8.48
N ILE A 34 -0.47 -6.77 -7.96
CA ILE A 34 0.73 -7.32 -8.58
C ILE A 34 0.84 -8.81 -8.19
N ARG A 35 0.59 -9.71 -9.16
CA ARG A 35 0.52 -11.17 -8.94
C ARG A 35 1.67 -11.92 -9.58
N PHE A 36 1.89 -13.16 -9.16
CA PHE A 36 2.93 -14.05 -9.67
C PHE A 36 3.12 -14.00 -11.20
N GLU A 37 2.02 -14.05 -11.96
CA GLU A 37 2.00 -14.10 -13.43
C GLU A 37 2.28 -12.76 -14.13
N ASP A 38 2.33 -11.65 -13.39
CA ASP A 38 2.56 -10.33 -13.97
C ASP A 38 4.03 -10.13 -14.37
N ASN A 39 4.23 -9.45 -15.49
CA ASN A 39 5.49 -8.81 -15.85
C ASN A 39 5.29 -7.29 -15.72
N LEU A 40 6.12 -6.64 -14.91
CA LEU A 40 5.96 -5.22 -14.60
C LEU A 40 7.33 -4.53 -14.55
N SER A 41 7.41 -3.37 -15.19
CA SER A 41 8.43 -2.37 -14.92
C SER A 41 7.71 -1.04 -14.77
N LEU A 42 7.83 -0.44 -13.59
CA LEU A 42 7.09 0.77 -13.24
C LEU A 42 8.01 1.73 -12.48
N GLU A 43 7.95 2.99 -12.87
CA GLU A 43 8.49 4.08 -12.06
C GLU A 43 7.40 4.57 -11.11
N VAL A 44 7.60 4.32 -9.82
CA VAL A 44 6.67 4.69 -8.75
C VAL A 44 6.97 6.11 -8.32
N LYS A 45 6.02 7.02 -8.57
CA LYS A 45 6.08 8.43 -8.19
C LYS A 45 5.39 8.68 -6.85
N ASN A 46 4.27 8.00 -6.62
CA ASN A 46 3.49 8.09 -5.38
C ASN A 46 3.28 6.69 -4.83
N ALA A 47 3.48 6.52 -3.52
CA ALA A 47 3.19 5.28 -2.83
C ALA A 47 2.76 5.53 -1.39
N TYR A 48 1.75 4.79 -0.93
CA TYR A 48 1.18 4.96 0.40
C TYR A 48 0.49 3.67 0.87
N ASN A 49 0.34 3.53 2.19
CA ASN A 49 -0.34 2.40 2.81
C ASN A 49 -1.81 2.75 3.04
N GLU A 50 -2.71 1.88 2.60
CA GLU A 50 -4.14 1.96 2.86
C GLU A 50 -4.60 0.59 3.39
N ARG A 51 -5.00 0.51 4.66
CA ARG A 51 -5.63 -0.69 5.27
C ARG A 51 -4.90 -2.02 5.00
N GLY A 52 -3.56 -2.03 5.02
CA GLY A 52 -2.77 -3.25 4.86
C GLY A 52 -2.33 -3.56 3.43
N ILE A 53 -2.79 -2.78 2.44
CA ILE A 53 -2.23 -2.78 1.09
C ILE A 53 -1.33 -1.56 0.88
N TYR A 54 -0.29 -1.74 0.06
CA TYR A 54 0.61 -0.69 -0.35
C TYR A 54 0.32 -0.33 -1.80
N ILE A 55 -0.24 0.86 -2.00
CA ILE A 55 -0.72 1.35 -3.29
C ILE A 55 0.43 2.08 -3.99
N LEU A 56 0.60 1.79 -5.28
CA LEU A 56 1.63 2.36 -6.16
C LEU A 56 0.95 3.09 -7.32
N ASN A 57 1.26 4.39 -7.47
CA ASN A 57 0.73 5.28 -8.51
C ASN A 57 -0.80 5.20 -8.68
N ASP A 58 -1.54 5.04 -7.58
CA ASP A 58 -3.02 4.96 -7.56
C ASP A 58 -3.62 3.88 -8.49
N LYS A 59 -2.80 2.90 -8.89
CA LYS A 59 -3.15 1.93 -9.95
C LYS A 59 -2.81 0.51 -9.58
N TYR A 60 -1.66 0.29 -8.93
CA TYR A 60 -1.24 -1.03 -8.52
C TYR A 60 -1.24 -1.14 -7.01
N TYR A 61 -1.37 -2.36 -6.49
CA TYR A 61 -1.12 -2.61 -5.08
C TYR A 61 -0.44 -3.95 -4.86
N LEU A 62 0.19 -4.06 -3.70
CA LEU A 62 0.63 -5.32 -3.13
C LEU A 62 0.44 -5.30 -1.60
N ASN A 63 0.60 -6.44 -0.95
CA ASN A 63 0.49 -6.51 0.51
C ASN A 63 1.54 -5.61 1.17
N SER A 64 1.13 -4.71 2.06
CA SER A 64 2.04 -3.78 2.75
C SER A 64 3.06 -4.49 3.66
N ALA A 65 2.74 -5.70 4.11
CA ALA A 65 3.62 -6.52 4.92
C ALA A 65 4.67 -7.32 4.12
N THR A 66 4.74 -7.12 2.80
CA THR A 66 5.73 -7.75 1.93
C THR A 66 7.15 -7.42 2.41
N PHE A 67 7.88 -8.45 2.82
CA PHE A 67 9.20 -8.34 3.44
C PHE A 67 10.31 -8.16 2.42
N ILE A 68 11.32 -7.40 2.84
CA ILE A 68 12.59 -7.28 2.11
C ILE A 68 13.45 -8.50 2.38
N ILE A 69 13.90 -9.16 1.31
CA ILE A 69 14.83 -10.27 1.37
C ILE A 69 16.25 -9.77 1.09
N GLY A 70 17.19 -10.22 1.93
CA GLY A 70 18.61 -9.95 1.78
C GLY A 70 19.05 -8.65 2.48
N LYS A 71 20.34 -8.33 2.34
CA LYS A 71 20.91 -7.09 2.87
C LYS A 71 20.72 -5.97 1.85
N GLY A 72 19.58 -5.30 1.94
CA GLY A 72 19.33 -4.09 1.16
C GLY A 72 20.06 -2.87 1.74
N THR A 73 20.56 -2.00 0.86
CA THR A 73 21.21 -0.72 1.23
C THR A 73 20.27 0.49 1.12
N ILE A 74 19.04 0.29 0.66
CA ILE A 74 18.04 1.37 0.57
C ILE A 74 17.79 1.91 1.98
N LYS A 75 17.74 3.25 2.11
CA LYS A 75 17.33 3.90 3.36
C LYS A 75 15.84 3.66 3.59
N ILE A 76 15.53 3.06 4.72
CA ILE A 76 14.18 2.67 5.11
C ILE A 76 13.74 3.55 6.27
N LYS A 77 12.50 4.02 6.21
CA LYS A 77 11.94 4.86 7.26
C LYS A 77 11.29 3.99 8.32
N ASP A 78 11.74 4.14 9.56
CA ASP A 78 11.13 3.48 10.70
C ASP A 78 10.23 4.47 11.45
N ASP A 79 8.93 4.39 11.19
CA ASP A 79 7.92 5.27 11.79
C ASP A 79 7.26 4.68 13.05
N ALA A 80 7.77 3.56 13.59
CA ALA A 80 7.15 2.92 14.74
C ALA A 80 7.42 3.72 16.02
N ILE A 81 6.34 4.29 16.61
CA ILE A 81 6.40 5.03 17.88
C ILE A 81 6.74 4.10 19.05
N TRP A 82 6.31 2.84 19.00
CA TRP A 82 6.53 1.87 20.06
C TRP A 82 6.80 0.47 19.49
N ARG A 83 7.69 -0.26 20.16
CA ARG A 83 7.96 -1.67 19.91
C ARG A 83 8.23 -2.42 21.22
N PRO A 84 7.86 -3.70 21.31
CA PRO A 84 8.26 -4.55 22.41
C PRO A 84 9.79 -4.61 22.55
N GLU A 85 10.26 -4.66 23.79
CA GLU A 85 11.69 -4.80 24.10
C GLU A 85 12.25 -6.08 23.46
N GLY A 86 13.43 -5.96 22.85
CA GLY A 86 14.08 -7.08 22.12
C GLY A 86 13.54 -7.34 20.72
N SER A 87 12.46 -6.70 20.28
CA SER A 87 12.00 -6.81 18.89
C SER A 87 12.82 -5.94 17.94
N LYS A 88 13.22 -6.50 16.80
CA LYS A 88 13.93 -5.78 15.73
C LYS A 88 12.95 -5.36 14.64
N HIS A 89 13.17 -4.17 14.09
CA HIS A 89 12.45 -3.74 12.89
C HIS A 89 12.77 -4.70 11.74
N MET A 90 11.73 -5.32 11.17
CA MET A 90 11.83 -6.09 9.95
C MET A 90 11.36 -5.20 8.80
N PRO A 91 12.26 -4.81 7.89
CA PRO A 91 11.92 -3.86 6.85
C PRO A 91 10.93 -4.44 5.83
N ARG A 92 9.93 -3.63 5.47
CA ARG A 92 8.84 -3.97 4.54
C ARG A 92 8.79 -2.96 3.39
N ILE A 93 8.03 -3.29 2.35
CA ILE A 93 7.81 -2.35 1.25
C ILE A 93 7.18 -1.03 1.72
N SER A 94 6.28 -1.08 2.72
CA SER A 94 5.60 0.11 3.24
C SER A 94 6.54 1.15 3.82
N ASP A 95 7.74 0.73 4.20
CA ASP A 95 8.74 1.54 4.86
C ASP A 95 9.64 2.27 3.83
N ILE A 96 9.46 2.00 2.53
CA ILE A 96 10.18 2.62 1.43
C ILE A 96 9.34 3.77 0.88
N SER A 97 9.78 5.01 1.07
CA SER A 97 9.09 6.14 0.44
C SER A 97 9.30 6.18 -1.07
N ALA A 98 8.27 6.56 -1.83
CA ALA A 98 8.43 7.00 -3.21
C ALA A 98 9.31 8.27 -3.29
N PRO A 99 9.99 8.54 -4.42
CA PRO A 99 9.98 7.76 -5.66
C PRO A 99 10.98 6.59 -5.67
N PHE A 100 10.68 5.56 -6.45
CA PHE A 100 11.56 4.41 -6.74
C PHE A 100 11.10 3.68 -8.00
N LYS A 101 11.93 2.77 -8.53
CA LYS A 101 11.54 1.88 -9.63
C LYS A 101 11.24 0.49 -9.09
N ILE A 102 10.23 -0.16 -9.64
CA ILE A 102 9.84 -1.53 -9.30
C ILE A 102 9.85 -2.39 -10.56
N TYR A 103 10.42 -3.59 -10.43
CA TYR A 103 10.54 -4.55 -11.51
C TYR A 103 10.09 -5.92 -11.03
N LYS A 104 9.33 -6.61 -11.86
CA LYS A 104 8.87 -7.96 -11.59
C LYS A 104 8.90 -8.76 -12.87
N ASN A 105 9.57 -9.90 -12.81
CA ASN A 105 9.56 -10.86 -13.89
C ASN A 105 8.29 -11.71 -13.83
N LYS A 106 7.89 -12.18 -15.01
CA LYS A 106 6.77 -13.13 -15.15
C LYS A 106 7.08 -14.42 -14.41
N ASN A 107 6.11 -14.95 -13.68
CA ASN A 107 6.19 -16.24 -12.99
C ASN A 107 7.31 -16.31 -11.93
N THR A 108 7.52 -15.21 -11.20
CA THR A 108 8.45 -15.17 -10.06
C THR A 108 7.80 -14.55 -8.84
N ASP A 109 8.04 -15.08 -7.65
CA ASP A 109 7.56 -14.46 -6.40
C ASP A 109 8.40 -13.24 -6.00
N THR A 110 9.52 -13.00 -6.68
CA THR A 110 10.41 -11.90 -6.36
C THR A 110 10.03 -10.63 -7.09
N ILE A 111 10.02 -9.52 -6.35
CA ILE A 111 9.95 -8.15 -6.88
C ILE A 111 11.26 -7.44 -6.55
N PHE A 112 11.78 -6.68 -7.51
CA PHE A 112 12.96 -5.85 -7.31
C PHE A 112 12.57 -4.39 -7.18
N ILE A 113 13.16 -3.70 -6.20
CA ILE A 113 13.05 -2.25 -6.06
C ILE A 113 14.41 -1.62 -6.23
N GLU A 114 14.47 -0.53 -6.98
CA GLU A 114 15.66 0.28 -7.20
C GLU A 114 15.38 1.72 -6.75
N LYS A 115 16.21 2.21 -5.83
CA LYS A 115 16.15 3.58 -5.29
C LYS A 115 17.55 4.03 -4.89
N ASP A 116 17.91 5.27 -5.22
CA ASP A 116 19.20 5.88 -4.83
C ASP A 116 20.41 4.97 -5.13
N GLU A 117 20.47 4.43 -6.36
CA GLU A 117 21.50 3.48 -6.84
C GLU A 117 21.56 2.14 -6.09
N SER A 118 20.67 1.94 -5.12
CA SER A 118 20.55 0.72 -4.34
C SER A 118 19.42 -0.15 -4.86
N LYS A 119 19.62 -1.47 -4.79
CA LYS A 119 18.64 -2.46 -5.20
C LYS A 119 18.32 -3.40 -4.05
N ILE A 120 17.05 -3.72 -3.91
CA ILE A 120 16.56 -4.71 -2.95
C ILE A 120 15.59 -5.67 -3.63
N SER A 121 15.43 -6.83 -3.01
CA SER A 121 14.45 -7.82 -3.42
C SER A 121 13.37 -7.95 -2.37
N LEU A 122 12.15 -8.19 -2.79
CA LEU A 122 10.97 -8.43 -1.96
C LEU A 122 10.39 -9.80 -2.33
N LEU A 123 9.85 -10.51 -1.36
CA LEU A 123 9.04 -11.71 -1.61
C LEU A 123 7.57 -11.32 -1.63
N LEU A 124 6.87 -11.62 -2.72
CA LEU A 124 5.41 -11.56 -2.74
C LEU A 124 4.86 -12.43 -1.63
N SER A 125 4.16 -11.81 -0.69
CA SER A 125 3.34 -12.56 0.26
C SER A 125 2.03 -12.92 -0.43
N ASN A 126 1.78 -14.22 -0.57
CA ASN A 126 0.45 -14.74 -0.89
C ASN A 126 -0.56 -14.36 0.21
#